data_AF-A0A934TUR0-F1
#
_entry.id   AF-A0A934TUR0-F1
#
_cell.length_a   1.000
_cell.length_b   1.000
_cell.length_c   1.000
_cell.angle_alpha   90.00
_cell.angle_beta   90.00
_cell.angle_gamma   90.00
#
_symmetry.space_group_name_H-M   'P 1'
#
loop_
_entity.id
_entity.type
_entity.pdbx_description
1 polymer ?
#
loop_
_entity_poly.entity_id
_entity_poly.type
_entity_poly.pdbx_seq_one_letter_code
_entity_poly.pdbx_strand_id
1 'polypeptide(L)'
;MTSAVCFPVRSARAQGPRNAAWEPVRPVIDEGCMVGLGSAAADALARILPVLACGEESAIHVFSTASQASFARGAPSAGKTMLAIARDEEVHSDIIDALRALLPVCAEREQLRLEARGFYLRLASSDPRLHFLRIRELDSAVCLILSALLQSGAALEKAPRLRDIAARIRSDEARHVRLTRRYLSVAELPMHADDEVERVRISLVRLLDRIGGAFEDLGTDPDRLFLRIQSRARLTGAESRGEGEPDFQ
;
A
#
# COMPACT_ATOMS: atom_id res chain seq x y z
N MET A 1 -17.66 18.92 34.37
CA MET A 1 -16.28 19.43 34.26
C MET A 1 -15.35 18.25 34.24
N THR A 2 -14.95 17.79 33.07
CA THR A 2 -14.09 16.60 32.89
C THR A 2 -12.80 17.05 32.21
N SER A 3 -11.70 16.82 32.93
CA SER A 3 -10.33 17.23 32.61
C SER A 3 -9.90 16.84 31.20
N ALA A 4 -9.36 17.82 30.49
CA ALA A 4 -8.56 17.65 29.29
C ALA A 4 -7.23 17.00 29.69
N VAL A 5 -6.96 15.81 29.16
CA VAL A 5 -5.66 15.16 29.31
C VAL A 5 -4.81 15.52 28.09
N CYS A 6 -3.97 16.54 28.26
CA CYS A 6 -2.92 16.93 27.33
C CYS A 6 -1.62 16.22 27.76
N PHE A 7 -0.96 15.47 26.87
CA PHE A 7 0.37 14.92 27.17
C PHE A 7 1.37 15.12 26.02
N PRO A 8 2.63 15.44 26.34
CA PRO A 8 3.64 15.84 25.38
C PRO A 8 4.35 14.62 24.77
N VAL A 9 4.49 14.61 23.45
CA VAL A 9 5.34 13.63 22.76
C VAL A 9 6.78 14.13 22.82
N ARG A 10 7.64 13.45 23.59
CA ARG A 10 9.10 13.65 23.53
C ARG A 10 9.62 13.22 22.16
N SER A 11 10.37 14.12 21.52
CA SER A 11 10.98 13.93 20.21
C SER A 11 12.30 13.16 20.30
N ALA A 12 12.47 12.16 19.45
CA ALA A 12 13.78 11.77 18.93
C ALA A 12 13.95 12.38 17.51
N ARG A 13 15.10 13.03 17.28
CA ARG A 13 15.55 13.66 16.01
C ARG A 13 15.69 12.60 14.91
N ALA A 14 15.39 12.84 13.63
CA ALA A 14 16.05 13.79 12.74
C ALA A 14 15.09 14.79 12.06
N GLN A 15 15.66 15.95 11.73
CA GLN A 15 14.98 17.21 11.39
C GLN A 15 14.88 17.40 9.88
N GLY A 16 13.65 17.40 9.36
CA GLY A 16 13.25 18.19 8.19
C GLY A 16 12.24 19.26 8.64
N PRO A 17 12.03 20.35 7.88
CA PRO A 17 11.24 21.50 8.32
C PRO A 17 9.79 21.07 8.62
N ARG A 18 9.41 21.14 9.91
CA ARG A 18 8.15 20.61 10.47
C ARG A 18 6.88 21.38 10.09
N ASN A 19 6.97 22.40 9.23
CA ASN A 19 5.87 23.32 8.91
C ASN A 19 5.69 23.61 7.41
N ALA A 20 6.46 22.99 6.51
CA ALA A 20 6.12 23.04 5.09
C ALA A 20 4.93 22.10 4.85
N ALA A 21 3.92 22.55 4.11
CA ALA A 21 2.90 21.65 3.60
C ALA A 21 3.62 20.55 2.80
N TRP A 22 3.53 19.29 3.26
CA TRP A 22 4.02 18.17 2.48
C TRP A 22 3.23 18.13 1.16
N GLU A 23 3.96 18.21 0.05
CA GLU A 23 3.43 18.02 -1.28
C GLU A 23 4.14 16.82 -1.92
N PRO A 24 3.38 15.83 -2.40
CA PRO A 24 3.96 14.69 -3.10
C PRO A 24 4.54 15.13 -4.45
N VAL A 25 5.77 14.69 -4.74
CA VAL A 25 6.42 14.96 -6.03
C VAL A 25 5.69 14.17 -7.13
N ARG A 26 5.40 14.78 -8.28
CA ARG A 26 4.79 14.08 -9.42
C ARG A 26 5.88 13.78 -10.46
N PRO A 27 6.19 12.50 -10.74
CA PRO A 27 7.16 12.16 -11.78
C PRO A 27 6.57 12.48 -13.16
N VAL A 28 7.44 12.80 -14.12
CA VAL A 28 7.03 12.94 -15.52
C VAL A 28 6.84 11.55 -16.12
N ILE A 29 5.63 11.27 -16.58
CA ILE A 29 5.24 10.03 -17.25
C ILE A 29 5.16 10.31 -18.75
N ASP A 30 6.01 9.65 -19.53
CA ASP A 30 6.10 9.77 -20.98
C ASP A 30 6.57 8.43 -21.58
N GLU A 31 6.65 8.32 -22.90
CA GLU A 31 7.09 7.11 -23.61
C GLU A 31 8.47 6.59 -23.16
N GLY A 32 9.34 7.47 -22.67
CA GLY A 32 10.64 7.11 -22.10
C GLY A 32 10.54 6.19 -20.88
N CYS A 33 9.40 6.17 -20.19
CA CYS A 33 9.13 5.19 -19.13
C CYS A 33 9.08 3.75 -19.65
N MET A 34 8.70 3.54 -20.91
CA MET A 34 8.56 2.20 -21.52
C MET A 34 9.85 1.71 -22.20
N VAL A 35 10.87 2.56 -22.31
CA VAL A 35 12.14 2.19 -22.96
C VAL A 35 12.77 1.00 -22.25
N GLY A 36 13.06 -0.05 -23.02
CA GLY A 36 13.65 -1.30 -22.54
C GLY A 36 12.65 -2.31 -21.96
N LEU A 37 11.37 -1.94 -21.85
CA LEU A 37 10.30 -2.87 -21.51
C LEU A 37 9.91 -3.69 -22.75
N GLY A 38 9.98 -5.02 -22.65
CA GLY A 38 9.53 -5.91 -23.72
C GLY A 38 8.01 -5.88 -23.89
N SER A 39 7.50 -6.28 -25.07
CA SER A 39 6.07 -6.30 -25.36
C SER A 39 5.26 -7.16 -24.38
N ALA A 40 5.72 -8.38 -24.09
CA ALA A 40 5.08 -9.26 -23.12
C ALA A 40 5.00 -8.62 -21.72
N ALA A 41 6.07 -7.93 -21.29
CA ALA A 41 6.08 -7.22 -20.02
C ALA A 41 5.15 -6.00 -20.02
N ALA A 42 5.02 -5.29 -21.15
CA ALA A 42 4.07 -4.20 -21.29
C ALA A 42 2.61 -4.70 -21.22
N ASP A 43 2.30 -5.80 -21.92
CA ASP A 43 0.98 -6.44 -21.87
C ASP A 43 0.65 -6.93 -20.46
N ALA A 44 1.63 -7.50 -19.76
CA ALA A 44 1.48 -7.94 -18.38
C ALA A 44 1.22 -6.77 -17.42
N LEU A 45 1.95 -5.66 -17.53
CA LEU A 45 1.68 -4.45 -16.74
C LEU A 45 0.29 -3.89 -17.02
N ALA A 46 -0.18 -3.93 -18.28
CA ALA A 46 -1.52 -3.48 -18.64
C ALA A 46 -2.63 -4.28 -17.93
N ARG A 47 -2.35 -5.53 -17.51
CA ARG A 47 -3.26 -6.38 -16.72
C ARG A 47 -3.18 -6.12 -15.22
N ILE A 48 -2.00 -5.80 -14.69
CA ILE A 48 -1.79 -5.58 -13.25
C ILE A 48 -2.27 -4.18 -12.81
N LEU A 49 -1.96 -3.14 -13.59
CA LEU A 49 -2.25 -1.76 -13.20
C LEU A 49 -3.73 -1.47 -12.89
N PRO A 50 -4.73 -2.03 -13.60
CA PRO A 50 -6.13 -1.85 -13.23
C PRO A 50 -6.49 -2.36 -11.83
N VAL A 51 -5.84 -3.44 -11.37
CA VAL A 51 -6.07 -3.97 -10.02
C VAL A 51 -5.53 -2.99 -8.97
N LEU A 52 -4.33 -2.44 -9.20
CA LEU A 52 -3.71 -1.45 -8.30
C LEU A 52 -4.50 -0.13 -8.27
N ALA A 53 -4.95 0.36 -9.43
CA ALA A 53 -5.70 1.62 -9.55
C ALA A 53 -6.94 1.66 -8.64
N CYS A 54 -7.71 0.56 -8.58
CA CYS A 54 -8.88 0.49 -7.69
C CYS A 54 -8.50 0.53 -6.20
N GLY A 55 -7.28 0.11 -5.86
CA GLY A 55 -6.72 0.25 -4.52
C GLY A 55 -6.47 1.69 -4.15
N GLU A 56 -5.84 2.46 -5.05
CA GLU A 56 -5.59 3.88 -4.83
C GLU A 56 -6.89 4.66 -4.63
N GLU A 57 -7.88 4.45 -5.51
CA GLU A 57 -9.21 5.08 -5.41
C GLU A 57 -9.86 4.80 -4.03
N SER A 58 -9.75 3.56 -3.55
CA SER A 58 -10.26 3.15 -2.24
C SER A 58 -9.50 3.81 -1.10
N ALA A 59 -8.17 3.86 -1.18
CA ALA A 59 -7.31 4.43 -0.15
C ALA A 59 -7.54 5.94 0.00
N ILE A 60 -7.62 6.69 -1.11
CA ILE A 60 -7.94 8.14 -1.14
C ILE A 60 -9.19 8.44 -0.31
N HIS A 61 -10.28 7.69 -0.57
CA HIS A 61 -11.55 7.90 0.11
C HIS A 61 -11.45 7.65 1.63
N VAL A 62 -10.79 6.56 2.03
CA VAL A 62 -10.64 6.18 3.44
C VAL A 62 -9.80 7.18 4.21
N PHE A 63 -8.62 7.52 3.69
CA PHE A 63 -7.70 8.43 4.34
C PHE A 63 -8.25 9.87 4.38
N SER A 64 -8.97 10.32 3.34
CA SER A 64 -9.66 11.62 3.35
C SER A 64 -10.76 11.68 4.42
N THR A 65 -11.60 10.66 4.51
CA THR A 65 -12.67 10.58 5.52
C THR A 65 -12.10 10.58 6.92
N ALA A 66 -11.05 9.79 7.14
CA ALA A 66 -10.41 9.70 8.45
C ALA A 66 -9.63 10.95 8.85
N SER A 67 -9.09 11.68 7.87
CA SER A 67 -8.51 13.00 8.09
C SER A 67 -9.55 13.96 8.67
N GLN A 68 -10.71 14.08 8.02
CA GLN A 68 -11.82 14.93 8.47
C GLN A 68 -12.30 14.52 9.87
N ALA A 69 -12.51 13.22 10.11
CA ALA A 69 -12.92 12.71 11.41
C ALA A 69 -11.89 13.00 12.53
N SER A 70 -10.60 12.92 12.22
CA SER A 70 -9.53 13.22 13.18
C SER A 70 -9.48 14.71 13.51
N PHE A 71 -9.68 15.59 12.54
CA PHE A 71 -9.81 17.02 12.80
C PHE A 71 -11.02 17.34 13.69
N ALA A 72 -12.19 16.74 13.40
CA ALA A 72 -13.40 16.93 14.19
C ALA A 72 -13.25 16.47 15.65
N ARG A 73 -12.40 15.46 15.89
CA ARG A 73 -12.09 14.93 17.24
C ARG A 73 -10.97 15.69 17.96
N GLY A 74 -10.49 16.80 17.40
CA GLY A 74 -9.40 17.58 18.01
C GLY A 74 -8.03 16.91 17.95
N ALA A 75 -7.82 15.99 16.98
CA ALA A 75 -6.55 15.31 16.75
C ALA A 75 -5.87 15.80 15.46
N PRO A 76 -5.43 17.08 15.38
CA PRO A 76 -4.96 17.69 14.14
C PRO A 76 -3.69 17.04 13.58
N SER A 77 -2.83 16.46 14.43
CA SER A 77 -1.66 15.72 13.95
C SER A 77 -2.08 14.47 13.17
N ALA A 78 -3.05 13.71 13.68
CA ALA A 78 -3.56 12.52 12.99
C ALA A 78 -4.28 12.92 11.70
N GLY A 79 -5.09 14.00 11.74
CA GLY A 79 -5.75 14.54 10.55
C GLY A 79 -4.77 14.90 9.44
N LYS A 80 -3.69 15.63 9.77
CA LYS A 80 -2.62 15.96 8.81
C LYS A 80 -1.93 14.73 8.25
N THR A 81 -1.66 13.72 9.08
CA THR A 81 -1.04 12.46 8.61
C THR A 81 -1.95 11.74 7.62
N MET A 82 -3.23 11.58 7.92
CA MET A 82 -4.17 10.90 7.00
C MET A 82 -4.36 11.69 5.71
N LEU A 83 -4.41 13.03 5.79
CA LEU A 83 -4.47 13.88 4.59
C LEU A 83 -3.22 13.73 3.71
N ALA A 84 -2.03 13.64 4.33
CA ALA A 84 -0.79 13.44 3.58
C ALA A 84 -0.79 12.11 2.84
N ILE A 85 -1.27 11.03 3.47
CA ILE A 85 -1.41 9.72 2.82
C ILE A 85 -2.39 9.84 1.64
N ALA A 86 -3.59 10.39 1.85
CA ALA A 86 -4.58 10.55 0.77
C ALA A 86 -4.02 11.28 -0.46
N ARG A 87 -3.19 12.31 -0.25
CA ARG A 87 -2.50 13.04 -1.35
C ARG A 87 -1.44 12.21 -2.06
N ASP A 88 -0.73 11.34 -1.32
CA ASP A 88 0.20 10.41 -1.93
C ASP A 88 -0.56 9.44 -2.85
N GLU A 89 -1.71 8.92 -2.41
CA GLU A 89 -2.54 8.01 -3.22
C GLU A 89 -3.15 8.68 -4.45
N GLU A 90 -3.54 9.96 -4.36
CA GLU A 90 -3.93 10.75 -5.53
C GLU A 90 -2.81 10.78 -6.59
N VAL A 91 -1.56 10.96 -6.14
CA VAL A 91 -0.40 10.92 -7.06
C VAL A 91 -0.17 9.52 -7.61
N HIS A 92 -0.33 8.46 -6.80
CA HIS A 92 -0.19 7.09 -7.29
C HIS A 92 -1.25 6.76 -8.33
N SER A 93 -2.51 7.16 -8.09
CA SER A 93 -3.60 7.04 -9.06
C SER A 93 -3.27 7.75 -10.37
N ASP A 94 -2.81 9.01 -10.31
CA ASP A 94 -2.45 9.78 -11.51
C ASP A 94 -1.28 9.15 -12.28
N ILE A 95 -0.29 8.59 -11.57
CA ILE A 95 0.82 7.85 -12.17
C ILE A 95 0.30 6.60 -12.89
N ILE A 96 -0.56 5.82 -12.24
CA ILE A 96 -1.11 4.59 -12.80
C ILE A 96 -1.92 4.90 -14.05
N ASP A 97 -2.76 5.94 -14.03
CA ASP A 97 -3.55 6.35 -15.19
C ASP A 97 -2.68 6.83 -16.35
N ALA A 98 -1.64 7.62 -16.07
CA ALA A 98 -0.68 8.04 -17.08
C ALA A 98 0.10 6.86 -17.69
N LEU A 99 0.53 5.89 -16.87
CA LEU A 99 1.19 4.68 -17.36
C LEU A 99 0.25 3.83 -18.22
N ARG A 100 -1.01 3.69 -17.83
CA ARG A 100 -2.03 2.96 -18.60
C ARG A 100 -2.26 3.56 -19.98
N ALA A 101 -2.11 4.88 -20.14
CA ALA A 101 -2.24 5.54 -21.43
C ALA A 101 -1.07 5.21 -22.40
N LEU A 102 0.07 4.77 -21.86
CA LEU A 102 1.26 4.38 -22.64
C LEU A 102 1.33 2.88 -22.93
N LEU A 103 0.50 2.08 -22.25
CA LEU A 103 0.52 0.63 -22.36
C LEU A 103 -0.46 0.12 -23.42
N PRO A 104 -0.24 -1.09 -23.96
CA PRO A 104 -1.18 -1.74 -24.86
C PRO A 104 -2.58 -1.86 -24.27
N VAL A 105 -3.59 -1.80 -25.13
CA VAL A 105 -4.98 -2.01 -24.70
C VAL A 105 -5.17 -3.49 -24.37
N CYS A 106 -5.38 -3.79 -23.09
CA CYS A 106 -5.76 -5.13 -22.65
C CYS A 106 -7.25 -5.38 -22.90
N ALA A 107 -7.58 -6.46 -23.62
CA ALA A 107 -8.97 -6.85 -23.90
C ALA A 107 -9.80 -7.13 -22.63
N GLU A 108 -9.17 -7.66 -21.59
CA GLU A 108 -9.80 -8.02 -20.30
C GLU A 108 -9.85 -6.86 -19.30
N ARG A 109 -9.36 -5.67 -19.69
CA ARG A 109 -9.18 -4.52 -18.80
C ARG A 109 -10.43 -4.15 -18.01
N GLU A 110 -11.59 -4.15 -18.65
CA GLU A 110 -12.84 -3.77 -17.99
C GLU A 110 -13.31 -4.83 -17.00
N GLN A 111 -13.20 -6.10 -17.35
CA GLN A 111 -13.56 -7.21 -16.46
C GLN A 111 -12.69 -7.21 -15.21
N LEU A 112 -11.36 -7.05 -15.37
CA LEU A 112 -10.42 -6.94 -14.25
C LEU A 112 -10.72 -5.73 -13.37
N ARG A 113 -11.05 -4.57 -13.98
CA ARG A 113 -11.44 -3.35 -13.24
C ARG A 113 -12.72 -3.59 -12.42
N LEU A 114 -13.75 -4.22 -13.00
CA LEU A 114 -15.01 -4.50 -12.31
C LEU A 114 -14.81 -5.44 -11.11
N GLU A 115 -13.99 -6.47 -11.27
CA GLU A 115 -13.68 -7.43 -10.21
C GLU A 115 -12.86 -6.81 -9.09
N ALA A 116 -11.82 -6.05 -9.44
CA ALA A 116 -11.03 -5.29 -8.49
C ALA A 116 -11.91 -4.31 -7.72
N ARG A 117 -12.75 -3.53 -8.42
CA ARG A 117 -13.72 -2.63 -7.78
C ARG A 117 -14.65 -3.38 -6.83
N GLY A 118 -15.20 -4.53 -7.24
CA GLY A 118 -16.03 -5.36 -6.38
C GLY A 118 -15.29 -5.85 -5.13
N PHE A 119 -14.01 -6.20 -5.25
CA PHE A 119 -13.14 -6.53 -4.13
C PHE A 119 -12.97 -5.36 -3.17
N TYR A 120 -12.54 -4.18 -3.65
CA TYR A 120 -12.31 -3.02 -2.79
C TYR A 120 -13.60 -2.50 -2.13
N LEU A 121 -14.74 -2.54 -2.82
CA LEU A 121 -16.04 -2.22 -2.22
C LEU A 121 -16.39 -3.13 -1.03
N ARG A 122 -16.02 -4.41 -1.08
CA ARG A 122 -16.23 -5.35 0.04
C ARG A 122 -15.30 -5.11 1.23
N LEU A 123 -14.20 -4.37 1.05
CA LEU A 123 -13.30 -4.01 2.14
C LEU A 123 -13.86 -2.89 3.01
N ALA A 124 -14.85 -2.15 2.51
CA ALA A 124 -15.52 -1.13 3.29
C ALA A 124 -16.09 -1.72 4.58
N SER A 125 -15.87 -1.00 5.67
CA SER A 125 -16.40 -1.34 6.99
C SER A 125 -16.98 -0.09 7.63
N SER A 126 -18.09 -0.25 8.36
CA SER A 126 -18.63 0.79 9.22
C SER A 126 -17.76 1.01 10.47
N ASP A 127 -16.96 0.04 10.90
CA ASP A 127 -15.89 0.25 11.89
C ASP A 127 -14.64 0.79 11.18
N PRO A 128 -14.25 2.06 11.42
CA PRO A 128 -13.10 2.68 10.77
C PRO A 128 -11.78 1.98 11.11
N ARG A 129 -11.62 1.42 12.31
CA ARG A 129 -10.40 0.73 12.72
C ARG A 129 -10.20 -0.52 11.89
N LEU A 130 -11.29 -1.27 11.67
CA LEU A 130 -11.27 -2.45 10.83
C LEU A 130 -11.00 -2.08 9.37
N HIS A 131 -11.59 -1.00 8.88
CA HIS A 131 -11.32 -0.51 7.53
C HIS A 131 -9.83 -0.18 7.35
N PHE A 132 -9.24 0.57 8.28
CA PHE A 132 -7.81 0.89 8.29
C PHE A 132 -6.92 -0.34 8.38
N LEU A 133 -7.31 -1.31 9.19
CA LEU A 133 -6.60 -2.56 9.30
C LEU A 133 -6.54 -3.28 7.94
N ARG A 134 -7.68 -3.33 7.23
CA ARG A 134 -7.77 -3.92 5.89
C ARG A 134 -6.90 -3.18 4.88
N ILE A 135 -6.96 -1.85 4.83
CA ILE A 135 -6.12 -1.02 3.93
C ILE A 135 -4.63 -1.25 4.21
N ARG A 136 -4.21 -1.21 5.49
CA ARG A 136 -2.81 -1.48 5.85
C ARG A 136 -2.30 -2.84 5.34
N GLU A 137 -3.15 -3.86 5.34
CA GLU A 137 -2.79 -5.17 4.80
C GLU A 137 -2.69 -5.17 3.27
N LEU A 138 -3.48 -4.34 2.58
CA LEU A 138 -3.34 -4.13 1.14
C LEU A 138 -2.04 -3.42 0.79
N ASP A 139 -1.75 -2.26 1.39
CA ASP A 139 -0.50 -1.50 1.20
C ASP A 139 0.72 -2.40 1.47
N SER A 140 0.59 -3.25 2.49
CA SER A 140 1.56 -4.29 2.83
C SER A 140 1.75 -5.32 1.71
N ALA A 141 0.67 -5.76 1.05
CA ALA A 141 0.75 -6.67 -0.09
C ALA A 141 1.25 -5.96 -1.35
N VAL A 142 0.87 -4.72 -1.60
CA VAL A 142 1.40 -3.88 -2.69
C VAL A 142 2.91 -3.70 -2.53
N CYS A 143 3.41 -3.46 -1.32
CA CYS A 143 4.84 -3.46 -1.03
C CYS A 143 5.53 -4.76 -1.48
N LEU A 144 4.90 -5.92 -1.28
CA LEU A 144 5.45 -7.21 -1.68
C LEU A 144 5.43 -7.39 -3.20
N ILE A 145 4.32 -7.02 -3.84
CA ILE A 145 4.16 -7.02 -5.30
C ILE A 145 5.26 -6.17 -5.94
N LEU A 146 5.37 -4.91 -5.54
CA LEU A 146 6.39 -3.99 -6.07
C LEU A 146 7.80 -4.48 -5.74
N SER A 147 8.03 -5.04 -4.55
CA SER A 147 9.33 -5.64 -4.23
C SER A 147 9.69 -6.81 -5.12
N ALA A 148 8.73 -7.61 -5.58
CA ALA A 148 8.96 -8.70 -6.51
C ALA A 148 9.28 -8.18 -7.91
N LEU A 149 8.50 -7.20 -8.40
CA LEU A 149 8.74 -6.54 -9.70
C LEU A 149 10.09 -5.81 -9.77
N LEU A 150 10.68 -5.44 -8.62
CA LEU A 150 11.96 -4.74 -8.52
C LEU A 150 13.17 -5.68 -8.32
N GLN A 151 12.97 -7.00 -8.26
CA GLN A 151 14.08 -7.95 -8.11
C GLN A 151 15.00 -7.93 -9.33
N SER A 152 16.25 -8.35 -9.14
CA SER A 152 17.16 -8.61 -10.26
C SER A 152 16.61 -9.74 -11.12
N GLY A 153 16.69 -9.61 -12.44
CA GLY A 153 16.11 -10.51 -13.42
C GLY A 153 14.66 -10.21 -13.79
N ALA A 154 13.96 -9.35 -13.04
CA ALA A 154 12.60 -8.93 -13.39
C ALA A 154 12.59 -7.97 -14.59
N ALA A 155 11.47 -7.90 -15.30
CA ALA A 155 11.35 -7.10 -16.52
C ALA A 155 11.66 -5.61 -16.31
N LEU A 156 11.31 -5.06 -15.13
CA LEU A 156 11.54 -3.65 -14.81
C LEU A 156 13.04 -3.31 -14.68
N GLU A 157 13.95 -4.27 -14.49
CA GLU A 157 15.39 -4.00 -14.51
C GLU A 157 15.84 -3.35 -15.81
N LYS A 158 15.19 -3.69 -16.93
CA LYS A 158 15.50 -3.15 -18.26
C LYS A 158 14.81 -1.80 -18.54
N ALA A 159 13.89 -1.37 -17.68
CA ALA A 159 13.12 -0.13 -17.82
C ALA A 159 13.38 0.80 -16.62
N PRO A 160 14.54 1.51 -16.58
CA PRO A 160 15.03 2.18 -15.37
C PRO A 160 14.07 3.26 -14.85
N ARG A 161 13.46 4.06 -15.73
CA ARG A 161 12.47 5.08 -15.32
C ARG A 161 11.24 4.45 -14.66
N LEU A 162 10.72 3.36 -15.21
CA LEU A 162 9.59 2.63 -14.63
C LEU A 162 9.96 1.95 -13.30
N ARG A 163 11.18 1.41 -13.23
CA ARG A 163 11.75 0.85 -11.99
C ARG A 163 11.81 1.90 -10.88
N ASP A 164 12.27 3.11 -11.18
CA ASP A 164 12.37 4.20 -10.20
C ASP A 164 10.98 4.64 -9.71
N ILE A 165 10.00 4.71 -10.61
CA ILE A 165 8.59 4.99 -10.26
C ILE A 165 8.07 3.90 -9.32
N ALA A 166 8.22 2.62 -9.67
CA ALA A 166 7.76 1.50 -8.85
C ALA A 166 8.48 1.45 -7.49
N ALA A 167 9.79 1.74 -7.45
CA ALA A 167 10.56 1.81 -6.21
C ALA A 167 10.09 2.94 -5.29
N ARG A 168 9.68 4.06 -5.88
CA ARG A 168 9.13 5.20 -5.16
C ARG A 168 7.75 4.89 -4.58
N ILE A 169 6.82 4.37 -5.38
CA ILE A 169 5.50 3.92 -4.91
C ILE A 169 5.69 2.96 -3.73
N ARG A 170 6.52 1.92 -3.88
CA ARG A 170 6.82 0.97 -2.80
C ARG A 170 7.34 1.64 -1.51
N SER A 171 8.14 2.69 -1.63
CA SER A 171 8.67 3.43 -0.47
C SER A 171 7.56 4.20 0.25
N ASP A 172 6.64 4.80 -0.51
CA ASP A 172 5.46 5.49 0.01
C ASP A 172 4.53 4.50 0.70
N GLU A 173 4.21 3.37 0.05
CA GLU A 173 3.42 2.27 0.63
C GLU A 173 3.99 1.78 1.97
N ALA A 174 5.31 1.55 2.02
CA ALA A 174 5.98 1.13 3.25
C ALA A 174 5.84 2.20 4.35
N ARG A 175 5.85 3.48 3.99
CA ARG A 175 5.61 4.60 4.92
C ARG A 175 4.16 4.61 5.38
N HIS A 176 3.19 4.43 4.48
CA HIS A 176 1.77 4.35 4.80
C HIS A 176 1.47 3.22 5.79
N VAL A 177 2.00 2.01 5.54
CA VAL A 177 1.92 0.87 6.48
C VAL A 177 2.42 1.24 7.88
N ARG A 178 3.57 1.92 7.99
CA ARG A 178 4.14 2.34 9.29
C ARG A 178 3.25 3.37 9.99
N LEU A 179 2.76 4.36 9.25
CA LEU A 179 1.90 5.42 9.78
C LEU A 179 0.56 4.86 10.26
N THR A 180 -0.07 4.00 9.45
CA THR A 180 -1.34 3.34 9.79
C THR A 180 -1.16 2.36 10.95
N ARG A 181 -0.05 1.62 11.03
CA ARG A 181 0.27 0.80 12.21
C ARG A 181 0.36 1.64 13.48
N ARG A 182 1.04 2.79 13.44
CA ARG A 182 1.14 3.69 14.59
C ARG A 182 -0.23 4.23 15.00
N TYR A 183 -1.07 4.60 14.03
CA TYR A 183 -2.44 5.03 14.29
C TYR A 183 -3.28 3.94 14.98
N LEU A 184 -3.14 2.68 14.54
CA LEU A 184 -3.88 1.55 15.11
C LEU A 184 -3.31 1.04 16.44
N SER A 185 -2.03 1.31 16.75
CA SER A 185 -1.38 0.80 17.99
C SER A 185 -1.99 1.30 19.29
N VAL A 186 -2.74 2.39 19.24
CA VAL A 186 -3.44 2.99 20.38
C VAL A 186 -4.95 2.73 20.34
N ALA A 187 -5.41 1.96 19.35
CA ALA A 187 -6.82 1.63 19.18
C ALA A 187 -7.10 0.22 19.69
N GLU A 188 -8.17 0.06 20.46
CA GLU A 188 -8.71 -1.27 20.75
C GLU A 188 -9.24 -1.87 19.45
N LEU A 189 -8.67 -2.98 18.99
CA LEU A 189 -9.14 -3.66 17.79
C LEU A 189 -10.27 -4.65 18.13
N PRO A 190 -11.20 -4.91 17.20
CA PRO A 190 -12.17 -5.98 17.36
C PRO A 190 -11.50 -7.35 17.57
N MET A 191 -12.15 -8.24 18.32
CA MET A 191 -11.64 -9.59 18.62
C MET A 191 -11.32 -10.42 17.36
N HIS A 192 -11.99 -10.16 16.24
CA HIS A 192 -11.80 -10.87 14.96
C HIS A 192 -10.84 -10.16 14.01
N ALA A 193 -10.03 -9.20 14.50
CA ALA A 193 -9.11 -8.42 13.67
C ALA A 193 -8.13 -9.31 12.88
N ASP A 194 -7.60 -10.36 13.48
CA ASP A 194 -6.66 -11.27 12.82
C ASP A 194 -7.34 -12.10 11.71
N ASP A 195 -8.54 -12.60 11.95
CA ASP A 195 -9.35 -13.32 10.95
C ASP A 195 -9.70 -12.42 9.76
N GLU A 196 -9.96 -11.13 10.01
CA GLU A 196 -10.23 -10.13 8.98
C GLU A 196 -9.00 -9.85 8.12
N VAL A 197 -7.85 -9.68 8.77
CA VAL A 197 -6.55 -9.50 8.12
C VAL A 197 -6.20 -10.70 7.24
N GLU A 198 -6.42 -11.92 7.70
CA GLU A 198 -6.22 -13.12 6.90
C GLU A 198 -7.17 -13.18 5.69
N ARG A 199 -8.45 -12.89 5.90
CA ARG A 199 -9.45 -12.88 4.83
C ARG A 199 -9.13 -11.86 3.73
N VAL A 200 -8.60 -10.69 4.08
CA VAL A 200 -8.14 -9.70 3.08
C VAL A 200 -7.05 -10.31 2.20
N ARG A 201 -6.04 -10.95 2.80
CA ARG A 201 -4.91 -11.52 2.04
C ARG A 201 -5.34 -12.67 1.14
N ILE A 202 -6.18 -13.57 1.64
CA ILE A 202 -6.75 -14.66 0.82
C ILE A 202 -7.56 -14.09 -0.35
N SER A 203 -8.39 -13.09 -0.08
CA SER A 203 -9.24 -12.49 -1.11
C SER A 203 -8.43 -11.72 -2.16
N LEU A 204 -7.37 -11.02 -1.74
CA LEU A 204 -6.44 -10.37 -2.66
C LEU A 204 -5.72 -11.39 -3.54
N VAL A 205 -5.20 -12.48 -2.96
CA VAL A 205 -4.54 -13.52 -3.77
C VAL A 205 -5.50 -14.13 -4.78
N ARG A 206 -6.76 -14.39 -4.42
CA ARG A 206 -7.77 -14.88 -5.39
C ARG A 206 -8.00 -13.93 -6.56
N LEU A 207 -7.89 -12.62 -6.33
CA LEU A 207 -7.98 -11.62 -7.39
C LEU A 207 -6.72 -11.64 -8.27
N LEU A 208 -5.53 -11.73 -7.66
CA LEU A 208 -4.25 -11.73 -8.36
C LEU A 208 -3.98 -13.03 -9.13
N ASP A 209 -4.50 -14.16 -8.66
CA ASP A 209 -4.33 -15.49 -9.28
C ASP A 209 -4.81 -15.50 -10.74
N ARG A 210 -5.86 -14.73 -11.04
CA ARG A 210 -6.39 -14.57 -12.41
C ARG A 210 -5.40 -13.93 -13.38
N ILE A 211 -4.45 -13.17 -12.85
CA ILE A 211 -3.39 -12.53 -13.61
C ILE A 211 -2.01 -13.11 -13.25
N GLY A 212 -1.95 -14.33 -12.70
CA GLY A 212 -0.71 -15.02 -12.32
C GLY A 212 0.32 -15.05 -13.46
N GLY A 213 -0.12 -15.39 -14.68
CA GLY A 213 0.75 -15.39 -15.86
C GLY A 213 1.36 -14.01 -16.19
N ALA A 214 0.68 -12.91 -15.84
CA ALA A 214 1.25 -11.57 -16.00
C ALA A 214 2.44 -11.33 -15.05
N PHE A 215 2.45 -11.95 -13.86
CA PHE A 215 3.63 -11.89 -12.99
C PHE A 215 4.80 -12.68 -13.59
N GLU A 216 4.55 -13.84 -14.20
CA GLU A 216 5.57 -14.64 -14.87
C GLU A 216 6.19 -13.89 -16.05
N ASP A 217 5.38 -13.24 -16.87
CA ASP A 217 5.80 -12.38 -17.99
C ASP A 217 6.66 -11.19 -17.52
N LEU A 218 6.53 -10.79 -16.25
CA LEU A 218 7.36 -9.77 -15.60
C LEU A 218 8.60 -10.35 -14.90
N GLY A 219 8.84 -11.65 -15.01
CA GLY A 219 9.95 -12.35 -14.37
C GLY A 219 9.75 -12.57 -12.86
N THR A 220 8.50 -12.62 -12.41
CA THR A 220 8.14 -12.89 -11.01
C THR A 220 7.42 -14.23 -10.90
N ASP A 221 7.86 -15.07 -9.97
CA ASP A 221 7.16 -16.31 -9.60
C ASP A 221 5.86 -15.97 -8.81
N PRO A 222 4.66 -16.18 -9.41
CA PRO A 222 3.39 -15.82 -8.78
C PRO A 222 3.12 -16.66 -7.53
N ASP A 223 3.41 -17.96 -7.55
CA ASP A 223 3.16 -18.86 -6.43
C ASP A 223 3.97 -18.43 -5.20
N ARG A 224 5.26 -18.14 -5.40
CA ARG A 224 6.13 -17.65 -4.32
C ARG A 224 5.67 -16.29 -3.80
N LEU A 225 5.22 -15.39 -4.69
CA LEU A 225 4.69 -14.08 -4.28
C LEU A 225 3.40 -14.24 -3.47
N PHE A 226 2.46 -15.05 -3.93
CA PHE A 226 1.16 -15.26 -3.30
C PHE A 226 1.30 -15.95 -1.94
N LEU A 227 2.18 -16.94 -1.82
CA LEU A 227 2.55 -17.55 -0.55
C LEU A 227 3.09 -16.51 0.43
N ARG A 228 3.98 -15.60 -0.01
CA ARG A 228 4.53 -14.54 0.83
C ARG A 228 3.47 -13.53 1.29
N ILE A 229 2.52 -13.20 0.40
CA ILE A 229 1.38 -12.35 0.76
C ILE A 229 0.58 -13.05 1.87
N GLN A 230 0.17 -14.31 1.68
CA GLN A 230 -0.62 -15.04 2.67
C GLN A 230 0.12 -15.27 4.00
N SER A 231 1.43 -15.56 3.96
CA SER A 231 2.22 -15.98 5.13
C SER A 231 2.63 -14.85 6.08
N ARG A 232 2.36 -13.58 5.74
CA ARG A 232 2.80 -12.41 6.53
C ARG A 232 2.27 -12.41 7.98
N ALA A 233 1.29 -13.25 8.30
CA ALA A 233 0.80 -13.51 9.67
C ALA A 233 1.86 -14.00 10.68
N ARG A 234 3.04 -14.49 10.26
CA ARG A 234 4.00 -15.10 11.20
C ARG A 234 5.17 -14.22 11.64
N LEU A 235 5.39 -13.06 11.02
CA LEU A 235 6.60 -12.25 11.27
C LEU A 235 6.44 -11.12 12.29
N THR A 236 5.24 -10.91 12.85
CA THR A 236 5.01 -9.89 13.90
C THR A 236 4.94 -10.47 15.32
N GLY A 237 5.20 -11.77 15.50
CA GLY A 237 5.24 -12.43 16.82
C GLY A 237 6.65 -12.76 17.34
N ALA A 238 7.70 -12.58 16.54
CA ALA A 238 9.07 -13.01 16.89
C ALA A 238 9.96 -11.91 17.52
N GLU A 239 9.45 -10.69 17.76
CA GLU A 239 10.17 -9.63 18.49
C GLU A 239 9.71 -9.50 19.96
N SER A 240 9.23 -10.59 20.57
CA SER A 240 8.78 -10.57 21.98
C SER A 240 9.36 -11.67 22.88
N ARG A 241 10.48 -12.32 22.52
CA ARG A 241 11.23 -13.19 23.44
C ARG A 241 12.73 -13.21 23.14
N GLY A 242 13.52 -12.83 24.14
CA GLY A 242 14.98 -12.72 24.14
C GLY A 242 15.35 -11.24 24.16
N GLU A 243 15.80 -10.66 25.27
CA GLU A 243 17.01 -11.07 25.98
C GLU A 243 16.80 -11.13 27.50
N GLY A 244 17.29 -12.23 28.08
CA GLY A 244 17.41 -12.39 29.51
C GLY A 244 18.47 -11.45 30.07
N GLU A 245 18.14 -10.87 31.21
CA GLU A 245 19.04 -10.30 32.20
C GLU A 245 20.15 -11.31 32.54
N PRO A 246 21.45 -10.99 32.35
CA PRO A 246 22.51 -11.71 33.02
C PRO A 246 22.73 -11.06 34.38
N ASP A 247 22.30 -11.79 35.40
CA ASP A 247 22.73 -11.71 36.78
C ASP A 247 24.28 -11.71 36.82
N PHE A 248 24.88 -10.63 37.32
CA PHE A 248 26.26 -10.62 37.77
C PHE A 248 26.29 -10.07 39.19
N GLN A 249 26.78 -10.94 40.08
CA GLN A 249 27.11 -10.70 41.49
C GLN A 249 27.98 -9.47 41.69
#